data_AF-A4F8N0-F1
#
_entry.id   AF-A4F8N0-F1
#
_cell.length_a   1.000
_cell.length_b   1.000
_cell.length_c   1.000
_cell.angle_alpha   90.00
_cell.angle_beta   90.00
_cell.angle_gamma   90.00
#
_symmetry.space_group_name_H-M   'P 1'
#
loop_
_entity.id
_entity.type
_entity.pdbx_description
1 polymer ?
#
loop_
_entity_poly.entity_id
_entity_poly.type
_entity_poly.pdbx_seq_one_letter_code
_entity_poly.pdbx_strand_id
1 'polypeptide(L)'
;MGPSSRGDERSLAFLLPSGTLLRFVVLLLCVITTTTRTADSYVLAKLAREWGGGGPGCLQVWWQYSRAIWGVEGATVRELLDGHFGCFFAPNPLPLPTPLFVLLILLVLVLVQYFLAPVLRIRRRRLVRLRLDSIPGLDRTLRECCALAGVRVVFLLDVLNPRVGGVAFGLPGRRYVALNRGLLVLAGNDPESFRAIVLHELAHVRNRDIDLTTLTLAVWRSFVFGVLVPVGVLLLFDDDFADGYDPWLTVWQLVLTSGIALLVRNSVLRSREHHADLRSVHWAGSAAGLLGVLDRKDHDRWAHRWLRLHPSPAQRRDAVNGWHPLLRSTAGEFLALGLVAGLGWPTVLQQLALPELLAEEVRYAGWQLAALTVPVGLVLAFAVWRSVLFARMSRGRSRGTALGTAFAAGLVLGVVVTPVHSALGIFPLALEWELELLWCFAVVGGCWLTTGWIALTAAAWARVTRAPLAPVAAVLGAAFGAALLTSWLAPLLRARLPLQTAETPAPALVHRALVDLGALLDPATALGRYLLAASVIVVGFPLLGFVTGLGLRAAARNR
;
A
#
# COMPACT_ATOMS: atom_id res chain seq x y z
N MET A 1 -33.41 -19.18 -10.59
CA MET A 1 -32.56 -18.37 -9.67
C MET A 1 -33.02 -16.92 -9.80
N GLY A 2 -33.82 -16.45 -8.85
CA GLY A 2 -34.48 -15.14 -8.94
C GLY A 2 -33.56 -13.94 -8.69
N PRO A 3 -34.03 -12.71 -8.95
CA PRO A 3 -33.27 -11.46 -8.82
C PRO A 3 -32.73 -11.15 -7.41
N SER A 4 -33.19 -11.87 -6.36
CA SER A 4 -32.68 -11.72 -4.99
C SER A 4 -31.24 -12.20 -4.81
N SER A 5 -30.78 -13.24 -5.54
CA SER A 5 -29.42 -13.76 -5.36
C SER A 5 -28.33 -12.83 -5.88
N ARG A 6 -28.66 -11.94 -6.83
CA ARG A 6 -27.75 -10.89 -7.34
C ARG A 6 -27.65 -9.69 -6.41
N GLY A 7 -28.65 -9.46 -5.54
CA GLY A 7 -28.60 -8.42 -4.51
C GLY A 7 -27.62 -8.76 -3.39
N ASP A 8 -27.64 -10.03 -2.95
CA ASP A 8 -26.81 -10.52 -1.83
C ASP A 8 -25.31 -10.63 -2.16
N GLU A 9 -24.96 -10.96 -3.41
CA GLU A 9 -23.56 -10.99 -3.85
C GLU A 9 -22.95 -9.58 -3.95
N ARG A 10 -23.78 -8.54 -4.17
CA ARG A 10 -23.33 -7.14 -4.20
C ARG A 10 -22.95 -6.63 -2.81
N SER A 11 -23.65 -7.04 -1.76
CA SER A 11 -23.34 -6.68 -0.36
C SER A 11 -21.97 -7.21 0.09
N LEU A 12 -21.56 -8.38 -0.38
CA LEU A 12 -20.28 -9.01 -0.02
C LEU A 12 -19.05 -8.22 -0.48
N ALA A 13 -19.14 -7.54 -1.63
CA ALA A 13 -18.08 -6.69 -2.15
C ALA A 13 -17.80 -5.45 -1.27
N PHE A 14 -18.75 -5.07 -0.40
CA PHE A 14 -18.64 -3.94 0.52
C PHE A 14 -18.18 -4.33 1.95
N LEU A 15 -18.04 -5.63 2.24
CA LEU A 15 -17.63 -6.11 3.57
C LEU A 15 -16.11 -6.21 3.74
N LEU A 16 -15.35 -6.28 2.63
CA LEU A 16 -13.88 -6.22 2.67
C LEU A 16 -13.39 -4.77 2.51
N PRO A 17 -12.18 -4.44 3.03
CA PRO A 17 -11.48 -3.23 2.65
C PRO A 17 -11.52 -3.02 1.14
N SER A 18 -11.88 -1.80 0.72
CA SER A 18 -11.99 -1.49 -0.70
C SER A 18 -10.61 -1.63 -1.36
N GLY A 19 -10.57 -2.08 -2.61
CA GLY A 19 -9.31 -2.13 -3.36
C GLY A 19 -8.68 -0.74 -3.49
N THR A 20 -9.48 0.31 -3.42
CA THR A 20 -9.02 1.70 -3.35
C THR A 20 -8.25 1.99 -2.06
N LEU A 21 -8.75 1.54 -0.91
CA LEU A 21 -8.07 1.69 0.38
C LEU A 21 -6.73 0.96 0.39
N LEU A 22 -6.70 -0.29 -0.11
CA LEU A 22 -5.45 -1.07 -0.20
C LEU A 22 -4.38 -0.32 -1.02
N ARG A 23 -4.75 0.22 -2.18
CA ARG A 23 -3.85 1.01 -3.02
C ARG A 23 -3.41 2.31 -2.34
N PHE A 24 -4.29 2.94 -1.56
CA PHE A 24 -3.93 4.13 -0.78
C PHE A 24 -2.90 3.80 0.31
N VAL A 25 -3.04 2.66 0.99
CA VAL A 25 -2.02 2.19 1.95
C VAL A 25 -0.69 1.93 1.24
N VAL A 26 -0.69 1.30 0.07
CA VAL A 26 0.54 1.14 -0.73
C VAL A 26 1.18 2.49 -1.07
N LEU A 27 0.38 3.51 -1.43
CA LEU A 27 0.90 4.85 -1.67
C LEU A 27 1.57 5.43 -0.42
N LEU A 28 0.96 5.29 0.75
CA LEU A 28 1.55 5.72 2.01
C LEU A 28 2.87 5.00 2.28
N LEU A 29 2.91 3.67 2.10
CA LEU A 29 4.14 2.89 2.26
C LEU A 29 5.23 3.33 1.29
N CYS A 30 4.91 3.64 0.02
CA CYS A 30 5.87 4.20 -0.92
C CYS A 30 6.45 5.52 -0.40
N VAL A 31 5.58 6.47 -0.03
CA VAL A 31 6.00 7.81 0.41
C VAL A 31 6.82 7.73 1.68
N ILE A 32 6.40 6.93 2.66
CA ILE A 32 7.15 6.73 3.91
C ILE A 32 8.53 6.16 3.60
N THR A 33 8.59 5.05 2.86
CA THR A 33 9.84 4.36 2.50
C THR A 33 10.81 5.27 1.78
N THR A 34 10.36 5.99 0.76
CA THR A 34 11.24 6.91 0.02
C THR A 34 11.70 8.07 0.90
N THR A 35 10.79 8.66 1.68
CA THR A 35 11.11 9.80 2.54
C THR A 35 12.15 9.43 3.58
N THR A 36 11.94 8.33 4.30
CA THR A 36 12.85 7.92 5.37
C THR A 36 14.22 7.55 4.80
N ARG A 37 14.23 6.82 3.68
CA ARG A 37 15.46 6.44 3.01
C ARG A 37 16.25 7.64 2.50
N THR A 38 15.60 8.62 1.87
CA THR A 38 16.30 9.81 1.39
C THR A 38 16.79 10.70 2.54
N ALA A 39 16.04 10.78 3.63
CA ALA A 39 16.50 11.45 4.85
C ALA A 39 17.74 10.76 5.44
N ASP A 40 17.74 9.41 5.50
CA ASP A 40 18.90 8.64 5.95
C ASP A 40 20.12 8.85 5.03
N SER A 41 19.93 8.79 3.71
CA SER A 41 20.98 9.09 2.73
C SER A 41 21.56 10.49 2.91
N TYR A 42 20.73 11.49 3.20
CA TYR A 42 21.19 12.86 3.45
C TYR A 42 22.03 12.96 4.72
N VAL A 43 21.57 12.37 5.82
CA VAL A 43 22.33 12.34 7.09
C VAL A 43 23.67 11.62 6.89
N LEU A 44 23.67 10.48 6.21
CA LEU A 44 24.89 9.72 5.91
C LEU A 44 25.87 10.51 5.04
N ALA A 45 25.39 11.27 4.05
CA ALA A 45 26.24 12.11 3.21
C ALA A 45 26.90 13.25 4.01
N LYS A 46 26.14 13.90 4.90
CA LYS A 46 26.68 14.95 5.78
C LYS A 46 27.70 14.41 6.78
N LEU A 47 27.38 13.27 7.38
CA LEU A 47 28.30 12.53 8.23
C LEU A 47 29.59 12.20 7.49
N ALA A 48 29.50 11.68 6.26
CA ALA A 48 30.68 11.37 5.45
C ALA A 48 31.59 12.58 5.21
N ARG A 49 31.04 13.80 5.07
CA ARG A 49 31.84 15.03 4.99
C ARG A 49 32.48 15.42 6.31
N GLU A 50 31.73 15.42 7.41
CA GLU A 50 32.29 15.72 8.74
C GLU A 50 33.44 14.77 9.07
N TRP A 51 33.33 13.52 8.61
CA TRP A 51 34.38 12.49 8.71
C TRP A 51 35.52 12.67 7.69
N GLY A 52 35.25 13.32 6.55
CA GLY A 52 36.21 13.60 5.47
C GLY A 52 37.19 14.73 5.76
N GLY A 53 37.07 15.43 6.89
CA GLY A 53 38.09 16.35 7.39
C GLY A 53 39.37 15.68 7.91
N GLY A 54 39.42 14.34 7.98
CA GLY A 54 40.59 13.60 8.48
C GLY A 54 40.49 12.08 8.37
N GLY A 55 40.52 11.52 7.15
CA GLY A 55 40.92 10.13 6.89
C GLY A 55 39.84 9.03 6.94
N PRO A 56 40.16 7.83 6.40
CA PRO A 56 39.22 6.68 6.22
C PRO A 56 38.63 6.05 7.50
N GLY A 57 38.82 6.65 8.68
CA GLY A 57 38.49 6.07 9.99
C GLY A 57 37.00 5.83 10.25
N CYS A 58 36.14 6.86 10.18
CA CYS A 58 34.73 6.67 10.58
C CYS A 58 33.92 5.78 9.62
N LEU A 59 34.18 5.83 8.31
CA LEU A 59 33.52 4.91 7.38
C LEU A 59 33.97 3.48 7.64
N GLN A 60 35.27 3.26 7.89
CA GLN A 60 35.80 1.97 8.27
C GLN A 60 35.23 1.50 9.61
N VAL A 61 35.09 2.39 10.59
CA VAL A 61 34.45 2.12 11.88
C VAL A 61 32.96 1.85 11.73
N TRP A 62 32.25 2.52 10.83
CA TRP A 62 30.86 2.22 10.51
C TRP A 62 30.72 0.82 9.89
N TRP A 63 31.69 0.43 9.07
CA TRP A 63 31.80 -0.92 8.53
C TRP A 63 32.16 -1.96 9.60
N GLN A 64 33.08 -1.64 10.49
CA GLN A 64 33.45 -2.48 11.64
C GLN A 64 32.27 -2.63 12.59
N TYR A 65 31.53 -1.56 12.87
CA TYR A 65 30.30 -1.59 13.66
C TYR A 65 29.21 -2.38 12.99
N SER A 66 28.95 -2.14 11.70
CA SER A 66 28.00 -2.95 10.94
C SER A 66 28.37 -4.44 10.97
N ARG A 67 29.67 -4.77 10.98
CA ARG A 67 30.18 -6.14 11.11
C ARG A 67 30.13 -6.67 12.56
N ALA A 68 30.42 -5.85 13.55
CA ALA A 68 30.41 -6.17 14.97
C ALA A 68 28.99 -6.35 15.52
N ILE A 69 28.01 -5.56 15.04
CA ILE A 69 26.57 -5.76 15.31
C ILE A 69 26.18 -7.22 15.05
N TRP A 70 26.77 -7.80 14.02
CA TRP A 70 26.44 -9.14 13.61
C TRP A 70 27.45 -10.19 14.11
N GLY A 71 28.56 -9.79 14.75
CA GLY A 71 29.55 -10.69 15.36
C GLY A 71 30.62 -11.21 14.39
N VAL A 72 30.92 -10.45 13.32
CA VAL A 72 31.96 -10.77 12.32
C VAL A 72 33.36 -10.40 12.82
N GLU A 73 33.47 -9.47 13.78
CA GLU A 73 34.75 -8.98 14.32
C GLU A 73 34.80 -9.16 15.85
N GLY A 74 36.02 -9.30 16.39
CA GLY A 74 36.25 -9.52 17.84
C GLY A 74 36.03 -8.28 18.72
N ALA A 75 35.78 -7.10 18.15
CA ALA A 75 35.42 -5.90 18.90
C ALA A 75 33.94 -5.93 19.28
N THR A 76 33.62 -5.65 20.54
CA THR A 76 32.22 -5.56 20.96
C THR A 76 31.57 -4.30 20.37
N VAL A 77 30.29 -4.40 19.97
CA VAL A 77 29.48 -3.26 19.49
C VAL A 77 29.60 -2.04 20.42
N ARG A 78 29.67 -2.34 21.73
CA ARG A 78 29.82 -1.35 22.80
C ARG A 78 31.17 -0.64 22.73
N GLU A 79 32.28 -1.36 22.56
CA GLU A 79 33.61 -0.74 22.39
C GLU A 79 33.70 0.15 21.15
N LEU A 80 33.08 -0.25 20.04
CA LEU A 80 33.05 0.57 18.82
C LEU A 80 32.20 1.83 18.99
N LEU A 81 31.05 1.73 19.65
CA LEU A 81 30.20 2.89 19.95
C LEU A 81 30.83 3.84 20.97
N ASP A 82 31.43 3.30 22.03
CA ASP A 82 32.08 4.10 23.08
C ASP A 82 33.36 4.77 22.57
N GLY A 83 34.14 4.06 21.75
CA GLY A 83 35.39 4.58 21.16
C GLY A 83 35.18 5.56 20.00
N HIS A 84 34.03 5.49 19.33
CA HIS A 84 33.78 6.25 18.09
C HIS A 84 32.36 6.79 18.00
N PHE A 85 31.78 7.24 19.12
CA PHE A 85 30.40 7.73 19.20
C PHE A 85 30.06 8.78 18.13
N GLY A 86 31.01 9.69 17.86
CA GLY A 86 30.87 10.71 16.81
C GLY A 86 30.81 10.18 15.37
N CYS A 87 31.20 8.92 15.13
CA CYS A 87 31.02 8.23 13.85
C CYS A 87 29.62 7.59 13.71
N PHE A 88 28.79 7.58 14.75
CA PHE A 88 27.45 6.97 14.71
C PHE A 88 26.33 7.99 14.92
N PHE A 89 26.62 9.01 15.72
CA PHE A 89 25.66 10.01 16.11
C PHE A 89 26.17 11.39 15.72
N ALA A 90 25.75 11.86 14.55
CA ALA A 90 25.85 13.27 14.22
C ALA A 90 25.10 14.07 15.28
N PRO A 91 25.59 15.23 15.72
CA PRO A 91 24.79 16.17 16.48
C PRO A 91 23.53 16.51 15.68
N ASN A 92 22.38 15.97 16.09
CA ASN A 92 21.11 16.28 15.46
C ASN A 92 20.45 17.42 16.25
N PRO A 93 20.36 18.65 15.71
CA PRO A 93 19.71 19.76 16.40
C PRO A 93 18.19 19.60 16.48
N LEU A 94 17.61 18.61 15.79
CA LEU A 94 16.18 18.36 15.75
C LEU A 94 15.71 17.55 16.97
N PRO A 95 14.45 17.75 17.42
CA PRO A 95 13.89 17.04 18.58
C PRO A 95 13.61 15.55 18.31
N LEU A 96 13.70 15.09 17.06
CA LEU A 96 13.45 13.72 16.62
C LEU A 96 14.54 13.29 15.63
N PRO A 97 14.76 11.98 15.43
CA PRO A 97 15.53 11.48 14.29
C PRO A 97 15.07 12.12 12.99
N THR A 98 16.02 12.58 12.15
CA THR A 98 15.73 13.32 10.91
C THR A 98 14.62 12.69 10.06
N PRO A 99 14.58 11.36 9.82
CA PRO A 99 13.51 10.73 9.06
C PRO A 99 12.12 10.91 9.69
N LEU A 100 12.00 10.76 11.02
CA LEU A 100 10.74 10.95 11.74
C LEU A 100 10.30 12.41 11.73
N PHE A 101 11.25 13.34 11.83
CA PHE A 101 10.98 14.77 11.74
C PHE A 101 10.45 15.15 10.34
N VAL A 102 11.05 14.65 9.26
CA VAL A 102 10.57 14.89 7.89
C VAL A 102 9.18 14.28 7.69
N LEU A 103 8.93 13.05 8.19
CA LEU A 103 7.60 12.45 8.15
C LEU A 103 6.55 13.27 8.90
N LEU A 104 6.91 13.87 10.04
CA LEU A 104 6.03 14.77 10.79
C LEU A 104 5.70 16.03 9.98
N ILE A 105 6.68 16.64 9.32
CA ILE A 105 6.45 17.77 8.41
C ILE A 105 5.50 17.37 7.29
N LEU A 106 5.72 16.22 6.65
CA LEU A 106 4.84 15.71 5.60
C LEU A 106 3.41 15.49 6.11
N LEU A 107 3.26 14.92 7.32
CA LEU A 107 1.95 14.75 7.94
C LEU A 107 1.24 16.10 8.14
N VAL A 108 1.94 17.11 8.65
CA VAL A 108 1.39 18.46 8.81
C VAL A 108 0.99 19.04 7.45
N LEU A 109 1.83 18.94 6.42
CA LEU A 109 1.52 19.41 5.06
C LEU A 109 0.29 18.70 4.48
N VAL A 110 0.15 17.39 4.71
CA VAL A 110 -1.02 16.61 4.28
C VAL A 110 -2.28 17.09 4.98
N LEU A 111 -2.24 17.27 6.30
CA LEU A 111 -3.38 17.72 7.10
C LEU A 111 -3.80 19.14 6.70
N VAL A 112 -2.86 20.07 6.56
CA VAL A 112 -3.13 21.44 6.10
C VAL A 112 -3.80 21.42 4.73
N GLN A 113 -3.24 20.67 3.77
CA GLN A 113 -3.83 20.55 2.44
C GLN A 113 -5.23 19.93 2.48
N TYR A 114 -5.46 18.92 3.31
CA TYR A 114 -6.75 18.26 3.47
C TYR A 114 -7.83 19.23 4.00
N PHE A 115 -7.53 19.96 5.08
CA PHE A 115 -8.48 20.90 5.69
C PHE A 115 -8.71 22.17 4.84
N LEU A 116 -7.69 22.69 4.17
CA LEU A 116 -7.82 23.89 3.31
C LEU A 116 -8.39 23.57 1.92
N ALA A 117 -8.33 22.33 1.45
CA ALA A 117 -8.78 21.94 0.11
C ALA A 117 -10.16 22.49 -0.32
N PRO A 118 -11.24 22.36 0.48
CA PRO A 118 -12.55 22.86 0.06
C PRO A 118 -12.60 24.39 -0.02
N VAL A 119 -12.00 25.10 0.95
CA VAL A 119 -11.99 26.56 0.99
C VAL A 119 -11.21 27.12 -0.19
N LEU A 120 -10.01 26.57 -0.43
CA LEU A 120 -9.19 26.96 -1.57
C LEU A 120 -9.88 26.68 -2.90
N ARG A 121 -10.59 25.56 -3.03
CA ARG A 121 -11.35 25.23 -4.25
C ARG A 121 -12.48 26.23 -4.50
N ILE A 122 -13.28 26.55 -3.49
CA ILE A 122 -14.38 27.52 -3.60
C ILE A 122 -13.85 28.89 -4.00
N ARG A 123 -12.78 29.37 -3.33
CA ARG A 123 -12.17 30.67 -3.63
C ARG A 123 -11.53 30.72 -5.02
N ARG A 124 -10.67 29.75 -5.35
CA ARG A 124 -9.92 29.73 -6.63
C ARG A 124 -10.84 29.62 -7.85
N ARG A 125 -11.94 28.85 -7.73
CA ARG A 125 -12.91 28.68 -8.83
C ARG A 125 -14.09 29.65 -8.76
N ARG A 126 -14.12 30.55 -7.77
CA ARG A 126 -15.22 31.50 -7.53
C ARG A 126 -16.59 30.80 -7.56
N LEU A 127 -16.68 29.65 -6.88
CA LEU A 127 -17.90 28.83 -6.89
C LEU A 127 -19.02 29.60 -6.18
N VAL A 128 -20.14 29.75 -6.87
CA VAL A 128 -21.33 30.43 -6.34
C VAL A 128 -22.38 29.40 -5.94
N ARG A 129 -23.26 29.75 -4.99
CA ARG A 129 -24.39 28.87 -4.65
C ARG A 129 -25.32 28.77 -5.85
N LEU A 130 -25.68 27.55 -6.22
CA LEU A 130 -26.60 27.33 -7.33
C LEU A 130 -27.98 27.90 -6.94
N ARG A 131 -28.47 28.88 -7.71
CA ARG A 131 -29.85 29.35 -7.60
C ARG A 131 -30.72 28.34 -8.34
N LEU A 132 -31.63 27.71 -7.63
CA LEU A 132 -32.43 26.60 -8.16
C LEU A 132 -33.58 27.09 -9.04
N ASP A 133 -33.95 28.37 -8.91
CA ASP A 133 -35.07 28.99 -9.60
C ASP A 133 -34.76 29.34 -11.07
N SER A 134 -33.49 29.31 -11.47
CA SER A 134 -33.07 29.70 -12.83
C SER A 134 -33.36 28.67 -13.92
N ILE A 135 -33.66 27.41 -13.55
CA ILE A 135 -33.99 26.35 -14.51
C ILE A 135 -35.22 25.60 -14.00
N PRO A 136 -36.36 25.63 -14.74
CA PRO A 136 -37.56 24.92 -14.34
C PRO A 136 -37.30 23.42 -14.12
N GLY A 137 -37.79 22.88 -13.00
CA GLY A 137 -37.67 21.45 -12.68
C GLY A 137 -36.31 21.00 -12.13
N LEU A 138 -35.25 21.81 -12.23
CA LEU A 138 -33.90 21.44 -11.78
C LEU A 138 -33.86 21.10 -10.28
N ASP A 139 -34.49 21.91 -9.45
CA ASP A 139 -34.59 21.66 -8.01
C ASP A 139 -35.18 20.29 -7.70
N ARG A 140 -36.31 19.98 -8.35
CA ARG A 140 -37.00 18.69 -8.20
C ARG A 140 -36.07 17.54 -8.57
N THR A 141 -35.42 17.62 -9.73
CA THR A 141 -34.49 16.57 -10.20
C THR A 141 -33.32 16.39 -9.23
N LEU A 142 -32.72 17.48 -8.74
CA LEU A 142 -31.61 17.40 -7.77
C LEU A 142 -32.06 16.80 -6.44
N ARG A 143 -33.25 17.19 -5.92
CA ARG A 143 -33.84 16.62 -4.70
C ARG A 143 -34.13 15.12 -4.85
N GLU A 144 -34.68 14.70 -5.97
CA GLU A 144 -34.91 13.28 -6.29
C GLU A 144 -33.59 12.50 -6.33
N CYS A 145 -32.55 13.04 -6.96
CA CYS A 145 -31.23 12.41 -6.99
C CYS A 145 -30.62 12.28 -5.59
N CYS A 146 -30.71 13.33 -4.75
CA CYS A 146 -30.23 13.28 -3.37
C CYS A 146 -31.01 12.27 -2.51
N ALA A 147 -32.32 12.17 -2.71
CA ALA A 147 -33.18 11.20 -2.02
C ALA A 147 -32.80 9.76 -2.40
N LEU A 148 -32.62 9.48 -3.70
CA LEU A 148 -32.17 8.18 -4.20
C LEU A 148 -30.78 7.80 -3.67
N ALA A 149 -29.86 8.76 -3.63
CA ALA A 149 -28.51 8.54 -3.15
C ALA A 149 -28.42 8.44 -1.61
N GLY A 150 -29.43 8.95 -0.89
CA GLY A 150 -29.45 9.01 0.57
C GLY A 150 -28.35 9.90 1.16
N VAL A 151 -28.03 11.02 0.49
CA VAL A 151 -26.96 11.94 0.91
C VAL A 151 -27.45 13.39 0.97
N ARG A 152 -26.83 14.19 1.84
CA ARG A 152 -27.06 15.64 1.94
C ARG A 152 -25.84 16.38 1.42
N VAL A 153 -26.05 17.26 0.45
CA VAL A 153 -24.99 18.06 -0.20
C VAL A 153 -25.47 19.49 -0.45
N VAL A 154 -24.52 20.42 -0.56
CA VAL A 154 -24.78 21.78 -1.04
C VAL A 154 -24.34 21.89 -2.49
N PHE A 155 -25.28 22.22 -3.38
CA PHE A 155 -24.97 22.44 -4.79
C PHE A 155 -24.35 23.83 -5.02
N LEU A 156 -23.23 23.83 -5.73
CA LEU A 156 -22.51 25.02 -6.18
C LEU A 156 -22.45 25.03 -7.71
N LEU A 157 -22.23 26.20 -8.28
CA LEU A 157 -22.07 26.41 -9.72
C LEU A 157 -20.65 26.88 -10.02
N ASP A 158 -19.96 26.16 -10.89
CA ASP A 158 -18.71 26.59 -11.53
C ASP A 158 -19.07 27.32 -12.84
N VAL A 159 -19.26 28.64 -12.72
CA VAL A 159 -19.68 29.53 -13.83
C VAL A 159 -18.61 29.62 -14.91
N LEU A 160 -17.34 29.46 -14.52
CA LEU A 160 -16.18 29.65 -15.40
C LEU A 160 -15.88 28.43 -16.27
N ASN A 161 -16.44 27.26 -15.93
CA ASN A 161 -16.17 26.02 -16.65
C ASN A 161 -17.29 25.68 -17.65
N PRO A 162 -17.08 25.85 -18.97
CA PRO A 162 -18.09 25.55 -19.98
C PRO A 162 -18.27 24.05 -20.24
N ARG A 163 -17.41 23.18 -19.69
CA ARG A 163 -17.45 21.74 -19.96
C ARG A 163 -18.63 21.07 -19.25
N VAL A 164 -19.17 20.02 -19.86
CA VAL A 164 -20.15 19.14 -19.23
C VAL A 164 -19.47 18.31 -18.13
N GLY A 165 -19.89 18.48 -16.89
CA GLY A 165 -19.40 17.70 -15.75
C GLY A 165 -19.71 18.33 -14.40
N GLY A 166 -19.30 17.65 -13.35
CA GLY A 166 -19.36 18.14 -11.98
C GLY A 166 -18.16 17.68 -11.17
N VAL A 167 -18.12 18.07 -9.90
CA VAL A 167 -17.17 17.54 -8.94
C VAL A 167 -17.73 17.57 -7.52
N ALA A 168 -17.75 16.42 -6.85
CA ALA A 168 -18.01 16.32 -5.42
C ALA A 168 -16.76 16.61 -4.57
N PHE A 169 -16.90 17.40 -3.50
CA PHE A 169 -15.81 17.71 -2.57
C PHE A 169 -16.33 18.18 -1.20
N GLY A 170 -15.43 18.47 -0.26
CA GLY A 170 -15.79 18.94 1.09
C GLY A 170 -15.25 18.04 2.19
N LEU A 171 -15.41 18.48 3.43
CA LEU A 171 -15.00 17.73 4.62
C LEU A 171 -16.16 16.85 5.14
N PRO A 172 -15.88 15.86 6.01
CA PRO A 172 -16.93 15.20 6.78
C PRO A 172 -17.86 16.23 7.44
N GLY A 173 -19.17 15.97 7.39
CA GLY A 173 -20.20 16.90 7.90
C GLY A 173 -20.65 17.98 6.92
N ARG A 174 -19.81 18.45 5.98
CA ARG A 174 -20.18 19.48 5.00
C ARG A 174 -19.68 19.17 3.59
N ARG A 175 -20.55 18.56 2.79
CA ARG A 175 -20.28 18.11 1.41
C ARG A 175 -20.87 19.07 0.38
N TYR A 176 -20.13 19.28 -0.69
CA TYR A 176 -20.49 20.13 -1.81
C TYR A 176 -20.44 19.34 -3.11
N VAL A 177 -21.33 19.68 -4.05
CA VAL A 177 -21.25 19.23 -5.43
C VAL A 177 -21.25 20.47 -6.31
N ALA A 178 -20.12 20.74 -6.97
CA ALA A 178 -20.04 21.81 -7.96
C ALA A 178 -20.45 21.28 -9.33
N LEU A 179 -21.48 21.87 -9.92
CA LEU A 179 -21.91 21.59 -11.29
C LEU A 179 -21.29 22.63 -12.22
N ASN A 180 -20.73 22.20 -13.35
CA ASN A 180 -20.19 23.13 -14.34
C ASN A 180 -21.32 23.77 -15.16
N ARG A 181 -21.07 24.97 -15.71
CA ARG A 181 -22.04 25.66 -16.58
C ARG A 181 -22.55 24.78 -17.73
N GLY A 182 -21.67 24.02 -18.38
CA GLY A 182 -22.06 23.14 -19.50
C GLY A 182 -23.03 22.03 -19.09
N LEU A 183 -22.98 21.57 -17.84
CA LEU A 183 -23.90 20.55 -17.33
C LEU A 183 -25.32 21.08 -17.17
N LEU A 184 -25.49 22.37 -16.85
CA LEU A 184 -26.81 23.00 -16.75
C LEU A 184 -27.51 23.11 -18.10
N VAL A 185 -26.75 23.34 -19.18
CA VAL A 185 -27.28 23.32 -20.55
C VAL A 185 -27.74 21.92 -20.92
N LEU A 186 -26.98 20.90 -20.52
CA LEU A 186 -27.35 19.50 -20.75
C LEU A 186 -28.65 19.12 -20.02
N ALA A 187 -28.96 19.73 -18.87
CA ALA A 187 -30.19 19.45 -18.13
C ALA A 187 -31.46 19.67 -18.96
N GLY A 188 -31.46 20.63 -19.89
CA GLY A 188 -32.58 20.88 -20.81
C GLY A 188 -32.57 19.98 -22.05
N ASN A 189 -31.39 19.67 -22.59
CA ASN A 189 -31.25 18.96 -23.87
C ASN A 189 -31.24 17.43 -23.72
N ASP A 190 -30.70 16.92 -22.61
CA ASP A 190 -30.60 15.50 -22.31
C ASP A 190 -30.69 15.27 -20.79
N PRO A 191 -31.92 15.26 -20.23
CA PRO A 191 -32.16 15.08 -18.81
C PRO A 191 -31.63 13.75 -18.26
N GLU A 192 -31.58 12.69 -19.07
CA GLU A 192 -31.07 11.38 -18.66
C GLU A 192 -29.57 11.42 -18.40
N SER A 193 -28.81 12.01 -19.33
CA SER A 193 -27.36 12.19 -19.17
C SER A 193 -27.02 13.17 -18.03
N PHE A 194 -27.81 14.24 -17.87
CA PHE A 194 -27.68 15.14 -16.73
C PHE A 194 -27.84 14.38 -15.40
N ARG A 195 -28.93 13.62 -15.27
CA ARG A 195 -29.21 12.79 -14.08
C ARG A 195 -28.11 11.77 -13.84
N ALA A 196 -27.59 11.14 -14.89
CA ALA A 196 -26.49 10.18 -14.77
C ALA A 196 -25.21 10.82 -14.18
N ILE A 197 -24.84 12.02 -14.63
CA ILE A 197 -23.67 12.76 -14.09
C ILE A 197 -23.91 13.17 -12.64
N VAL A 198 -25.09 13.69 -12.30
CA VAL A 198 -25.40 14.08 -10.91
C VAL A 198 -25.35 12.87 -9.98
N LEU A 199 -25.96 11.74 -10.37
CA LEU A 199 -25.91 10.50 -9.60
C LEU A 199 -24.48 9.97 -9.44
N HIS A 200 -23.62 10.14 -10.44
CA HIS A 200 -22.19 9.80 -10.36
C HIS A 200 -21.46 10.66 -9.31
N GLU A 201 -21.67 11.97 -9.30
CA GLU A 201 -21.07 12.85 -8.29
C GLU A 201 -21.59 12.54 -6.87
N LEU A 202 -22.88 12.25 -6.73
CA LEU A 202 -23.46 11.81 -5.46
C LEU A 202 -22.94 10.43 -5.02
N ALA A 203 -22.53 9.57 -5.96
CA ALA A 203 -21.96 8.28 -5.65
C ALA A 203 -20.60 8.44 -4.93
N HIS A 204 -19.79 9.42 -5.31
CA HIS A 204 -18.55 9.76 -4.57
C HIS A 204 -18.83 10.16 -3.12
N VAL A 205 -19.87 10.97 -2.89
CA VAL A 205 -20.31 11.37 -1.53
C VAL A 205 -20.74 10.13 -0.74
N ARG A 206 -21.58 9.27 -1.33
CA ARG A 206 -22.11 8.08 -0.65
C ARG A 206 -21.03 7.03 -0.37
N ASN A 207 -20.07 6.88 -1.28
CA ASN A 207 -18.92 5.99 -1.15
C ASN A 207 -17.89 6.49 -0.14
N ARG A 208 -18.03 7.73 0.36
CA ARG A 208 -17.05 8.40 1.24
C ARG A 208 -15.65 8.44 0.64
N ASP A 209 -15.56 8.50 -0.68
CA ASP A 209 -14.28 8.42 -1.38
C ASP A 209 -13.68 9.81 -1.66
N ILE A 210 -14.43 10.89 -1.37
CA ILE A 210 -13.98 12.28 -1.42
C ILE A 210 -12.75 12.48 -0.53
N ASP A 211 -12.81 12.00 0.72
CA ASP A 211 -11.71 12.16 1.68
C ASP A 211 -10.47 11.41 1.19
N LEU A 212 -10.66 10.18 0.70
CA LEU A 212 -9.60 9.37 0.12
C LEU A 212 -8.97 10.05 -1.11
N THR A 213 -9.75 10.71 -1.99
CA THR A 213 -9.18 11.57 -3.06
C THR A 213 -8.26 12.61 -2.48
N THR A 214 -8.77 13.31 -1.46
CA THR A 214 -8.20 14.56 -1.00
C THR A 214 -6.90 14.25 -0.30
N LEU A 215 -6.89 13.20 0.53
CA LEU A 215 -5.70 12.62 1.14
C LEU A 215 -4.73 12.08 0.09
N THR A 216 -5.17 11.30 -0.90
CA THR A 216 -4.30 10.78 -1.97
C THR A 216 -3.56 11.91 -2.69
N LEU A 217 -4.27 12.99 -3.02
CA LEU A 217 -3.68 14.15 -3.69
C LEU A 217 -2.83 15.00 -2.75
N ALA A 218 -3.19 15.12 -1.48
CA ALA A 218 -2.42 15.84 -0.47
C ALA A 218 -1.12 15.12 -0.14
N VAL A 219 -1.14 13.80 0.02
CA VAL A 219 0.04 12.94 0.21
C VAL A 219 0.98 13.09 -0.99
N TRP A 220 0.47 12.94 -2.21
CA TRP A 220 1.28 13.09 -3.41
C TRP A 220 1.92 14.49 -3.52
N ARG A 221 1.16 15.56 -3.31
CA ARG A 221 1.70 16.93 -3.38
C ARG A 221 2.71 17.19 -2.28
N SER A 222 2.43 16.74 -1.06
CA SER A 222 3.37 16.89 0.07
C SER A 222 4.66 16.12 -0.21
N PHE A 223 4.56 14.92 -0.79
CA PHE A 223 5.73 14.16 -1.20
C PHE A 223 6.54 14.88 -2.30
N VAL A 224 5.87 15.40 -3.33
CA VAL A 224 6.56 16.15 -4.40
C VAL A 224 7.24 17.41 -3.86
N PHE A 225 6.51 18.27 -3.13
CA PHE A 225 7.03 19.57 -2.70
C PHE A 225 7.87 19.50 -1.41
N GLY A 226 7.65 18.49 -0.57
CA GLY A 226 8.34 18.31 0.71
C GLY A 226 9.49 17.31 0.67
N VAL A 227 9.59 16.48 -0.39
CA VAL A 227 10.69 15.52 -0.56
C VAL A 227 11.33 15.69 -1.93
N LEU A 228 10.61 15.44 -3.03
CA LEU A 228 11.24 15.34 -4.35
C LEU A 228 11.90 16.65 -4.81
N VAL A 229 11.22 17.78 -4.63
CA VAL A 229 11.77 19.09 -4.99
C VAL A 229 12.96 19.45 -4.10
N PRO A 230 12.87 19.40 -2.75
CA PRO A 230 14.03 19.64 -1.88
C PRO A 230 15.21 18.73 -2.20
N VAL A 231 14.98 17.43 -2.40
CA VAL A 231 16.04 16.47 -2.74
C VAL A 231 16.66 16.79 -4.10
N GLY A 232 15.86 17.15 -5.10
CA GLY A 232 16.38 17.61 -6.40
C GLY A 232 17.22 18.88 -6.27
N VAL A 233 16.84 19.82 -5.40
CA VAL A 233 17.64 21.01 -5.10
C VAL A 233 18.94 20.63 -4.39
N LEU A 234 18.89 19.75 -3.38
CA LEU A 234 20.08 19.28 -2.68
C LEU A 234 21.04 18.57 -3.65
N LEU A 235 20.55 17.71 -4.54
CA LEU A 235 21.38 17.04 -5.55
C LEU A 235 22.06 18.00 -6.54
N LEU A 236 21.55 19.22 -6.70
CA LEU A 236 22.09 20.22 -7.63
C LEU A 236 22.98 21.27 -6.98
N PHE A 237 22.81 21.52 -5.67
CA PHE A 237 23.42 22.65 -4.98
C PHE A 237 24.14 22.28 -3.68
N ASP A 238 24.07 21.03 -3.25
CA ASP A 238 24.77 20.52 -2.07
C ASP A 238 25.76 19.45 -2.53
N ASP A 239 27.00 19.88 -2.80
CA ASP A 239 28.07 19.02 -3.30
C ASP A 239 28.28 17.80 -2.39
N ASP A 240 28.13 17.93 -1.07
CA ASP A 240 28.29 16.80 -0.15
C ASP A 240 27.23 15.72 -0.34
N PHE A 241 25.99 16.16 -0.62
CA PHE A 241 24.89 15.24 -0.89
C PHE A 241 24.98 14.66 -2.31
N ALA A 242 25.43 15.47 -3.26
CA ALA A 242 25.63 15.09 -4.66
C ALA A 242 26.81 14.13 -4.85
N ASP A 243 27.89 14.28 -4.07
CA ASP A 243 29.10 13.45 -4.09
C ASP A 243 29.11 12.39 -2.97
N GLY A 244 27.97 12.20 -2.30
CA GLY A 244 27.80 11.24 -1.22
C GLY A 244 28.04 9.77 -1.66
N TYR A 245 27.91 8.85 -0.71
CA TYR A 245 28.33 7.44 -0.82
C TYR A 245 27.95 6.69 -2.11
N ASP A 246 26.78 6.95 -2.71
CA ASP A 246 26.42 6.48 -4.06
C ASP A 246 25.29 7.37 -4.66
N PRO A 247 25.63 8.40 -5.44
CA PRO A 247 24.65 9.36 -5.96
C PRO A 247 23.73 8.74 -7.00
N TRP A 248 24.27 7.86 -7.85
CA TRP A 248 23.54 7.21 -8.93
C TRP A 248 22.48 6.26 -8.40
N LEU A 249 22.83 5.46 -7.39
CA LEU A 249 21.90 4.57 -6.74
C LEU A 249 20.78 5.33 -6.01
N THR A 250 21.13 6.44 -5.35
CA THR A 250 20.16 7.32 -4.68
C THR A 250 19.16 7.90 -5.69
N VAL A 251 19.64 8.39 -6.83
CA VAL A 251 18.78 8.90 -7.91
C VAL A 251 17.90 7.80 -8.49
N TRP A 252 18.44 6.61 -8.78
CA TRP A 252 17.64 5.50 -9.31
C TRP A 252 16.53 5.06 -8.37
N GLN A 253 16.82 4.95 -7.08
CA GLN A 253 15.83 4.59 -6.06
C GLN A 253 14.74 5.65 -5.95
N LEU A 254 15.11 6.93 -5.98
CA LEU A 254 14.18 8.04 -5.96
C LEU A 254 13.26 7.99 -7.19
N VAL A 255 13.81 7.79 -8.38
CA VAL A 255 13.06 7.68 -9.64
C VAL A 255 12.12 6.48 -9.61
N LEU A 256 12.62 5.30 -9.22
CA LEU A 256 11.84 4.05 -9.17
C LEU A 256 10.68 4.16 -8.19
N THR A 257 10.95 4.57 -6.95
CA THR A 257 9.91 4.66 -5.91
C THR A 257 8.90 5.76 -6.18
N SER A 258 9.34 6.91 -6.71
CA SER A 258 8.45 8.00 -7.11
C SER A 258 7.57 7.62 -8.29
N GLY A 259 8.13 6.89 -9.26
CA GLY A 259 7.39 6.33 -10.39
C GLY A 259 6.30 5.36 -9.91
N ILE A 260 6.64 4.46 -8.98
CA ILE A 260 5.67 3.53 -8.39
C ILE A 260 4.60 4.29 -7.60
N ALA A 261 4.98 5.25 -6.76
CA ALA A 261 4.04 6.09 -6.01
C ALA A 261 3.07 6.82 -6.97
N LEU A 262 3.56 7.35 -8.09
CA LEU A 262 2.73 7.97 -9.13
C LEU A 262 1.74 6.98 -9.75
N LEU A 263 2.20 5.77 -10.10
CA LEU A 263 1.35 4.73 -10.69
C LEU A 263 0.28 4.25 -9.70
N VAL A 264 0.64 4.05 -8.43
CA VAL A 264 -0.27 3.65 -7.36
C VAL A 264 -1.30 4.75 -7.08
N ARG A 265 -0.85 6.02 -6.98
CA ARG A 265 -1.74 7.20 -6.87
C ARG A 265 -2.77 7.21 -8.00
N ASN A 266 -2.32 7.05 -9.25
CA ASN A 266 -3.23 7.05 -10.39
C ASN A 266 -4.19 5.84 -10.33
N SER A 267 -3.72 4.69 -9.83
CA SER A 267 -4.56 3.50 -9.62
C SER A 267 -5.67 3.75 -8.57
N VAL A 268 -5.36 4.46 -7.47
CA VAL A 268 -6.35 4.89 -6.47
C VAL A 268 -7.44 5.75 -7.12
N LEU A 269 -7.05 6.74 -7.93
CA LEU A 269 -7.99 7.63 -8.60
C LEU A 269 -8.88 6.89 -9.59
N ARG A 270 -8.31 6.00 -10.43
CA ARG A 270 -9.08 5.21 -11.40
C ARG A 270 -10.04 4.21 -10.74
N SER A 271 -9.62 3.56 -9.67
CA SER A 271 -10.43 2.54 -8.98
C SER A 271 -11.77 3.09 -8.48
N ARG A 272 -11.84 4.37 -8.14
CA ARG A 272 -13.04 4.98 -7.58
C ARG A 272 -14.10 5.31 -8.61
N GLU A 273 -13.68 5.70 -9.81
CA GLU A 273 -14.58 5.97 -10.93
C GLU A 273 -15.44 4.75 -11.24
N HIS A 274 -14.86 3.55 -11.22
CA HIS A 274 -15.61 2.30 -11.40
C HIS A 274 -16.67 2.07 -10.31
N HIS A 275 -16.35 2.40 -9.04
CA HIS A 275 -17.31 2.30 -7.94
C HIS A 275 -18.43 3.34 -8.03
N ALA A 276 -18.12 4.55 -8.52
CA ALA A 276 -19.10 5.59 -8.73
C ALA A 276 -20.02 5.27 -9.91
N ASP A 277 -19.47 4.79 -11.03
CA ASP A 277 -20.22 4.37 -12.23
C ASP A 277 -21.23 3.27 -11.94
N LEU A 278 -20.81 2.19 -11.28
CA LEU A 278 -21.70 1.08 -10.95
C LEU A 278 -22.83 1.51 -10.02
N ARG A 279 -22.54 2.38 -9.05
CA ARG A 279 -23.55 2.89 -8.12
C ARG A 279 -24.51 3.86 -8.81
N SER A 280 -24.01 4.75 -9.68
CA SER A 280 -24.86 5.70 -10.39
C SER A 280 -25.82 4.98 -11.34
N VAL A 281 -25.36 3.96 -12.05
CA VAL A 281 -26.21 3.10 -12.89
C VAL A 281 -27.23 2.34 -12.06
N HIS A 282 -26.84 1.81 -10.91
CA HIS A 282 -27.77 1.12 -10.01
C HIS A 282 -28.91 2.04 -9.53
N TRP A 283 -28.61 3.30 -9.20
CA TRP A 283 -29.62 4.29 -8.82
C TRP A 283 -30.44 4.82 -9.99
N ALA A 284 -29.84 4.95 -11.17
CA ALA A 284 -30.53 5.39 -12.37
C ALA A 284 -31.50 4.33 -12.92
N GLY A 285 -31.26 3.05 -12.61
CA GLY A 285 -32.05 1.92 -13.13
C GLY A 285 -31.70 1.54 -14.59
N SER A 286 -30.90 2.36 -15.28
CA SER A 286 -30.42 2.13 -16.64
C SER A 286 -29.00 2.67 -16.82
N ALA A 287 -28.23 2.04 -17.70
CA ALA A 287 -26.89 2.49 -18.08
C ALA A 287 -26.91 3.55 -19.21
N ALA A 288 -28.06 3.76 -19.89
CA ALA A 288 -28.15 4.56 -21.10
C ALA A 288 -27.61 5.98 -20.93
N GLY A 289 -28.03 6.70 -19.87
CA GLY A 289 -27.55 8.06 -19.61
C GLY A 289 -26.05 8.14 -19.35
N LEU A 290 -25.44 7.17 -18.66
CA LEU A 290 -24.00 7.16 -18.43
C LEU A 290 -23.24 6.81 -19.72
N LEU A 291 -23.71 5.84 -20.50
CA LEU A 291 -23.09 5.45 -21.77
C LEU A 291 -23.15 6.60 -22.78
N GLY A 292 -24.29 7.30 -22.89
CA GLY A 292 -24.43 8.48 -23.73
C GLY A 292 -23.47 9.62 -23.36
N VAL A 293 -23.12 9.77 -22.07
CA VAL A 293 -22.08 10.71 -21.64
C VAL A 293 -20.67 10.23 -22.02
N LEU A 294 -20.39 8.94 -21.90
CA LEU A 294 -19.09 8.36 -22.22
C LEU A 294 -18.78 8.42 -23.71
N ASP A 295 -19.79 8.30 -24.57
CA ASP A 295 -19.61 8.37 -26.02
C ASP A 295 -19.43 9.80 -26.54
N ARG A 296 -19.83 10.81 -25.77
CA ARG A 296 -19.58 12.23 -26.07
C ARG A 296 -18.19 12.72 -25.63
N LYS A 297 -17.52 12.02 -24.71
CA LYS A 297 -16.20 12.43 -24.23
C LYS A 297 -15.14 12.06 -25.27
N ASP A 298 -14.72 13.07 -26.00
CA ASP A 298 -13.62 12.99 -26.96
C ASP A 298 -12.35 12.47 -26.27
N HIS A 299 -11.59 11.66 -27.00
CA HIS A 299 -10.46 10.92 -26.47
C HIS A 299 -9.35 11.87 -26.02
N ASP A 300 -8.88 11.80 -24.78
CA ASP A 300 -7.54 12.28 -24.43
C ASP A 300 -6.53 11.42 -25.20
N ARG A 301 -6.13 11.88 -26.39
CA ARG A 301 -5.29 11.13 -27.35
C ARG A 301 -3.82 11.07 -26.92
N TRP A 302 -3.38 11.96 -26.03
CA TRP A 302 -1.94 12.17 -25.79
C TRP A 302 -1.41 11.65 -24.44
N ALA A 303 -2.28 11.30 -23.49
CA ALA A 303 -1.82 10.73 -22.22
C ALA A 303 -1.54 9.22 -22.36
N HIS A 304 -0.26 8.84 -22.19
CA HIS A 304 0.14 7.42 -22.06
C HIS A 304 -0.77 6.71 -21.04
N ARG A 305 -1.20 5.49 -21.37
CA ARG A 305 -2.20 4.69 -20.63
C ARG A 305 -1.97 4.66 -19.10
N TRP A 306 -0.72 4.68 -18.66
CA TRP A 306 -0.33 4.59 -17.25
C TRP A 306 -0.45 5.92 -16.47
N LEU A 307 -0.36 7.07 -17.16
CA LEU A 307 -0.41 8.41 -16.58
C LEU A 307 -1.83 8.99 -16.51
N ARG A 308 -2.83 8.30 -17.07
CA ARG A 308 -4.23 8.73 -17.04
C ARG A 308 -4.79 8.68 -15.62
N LEU A 309 -5.35 9.81 -15.18
CA LEU A 309 -6.00 9.98 -13.87
C LEU A 309 -7.40 9.35 -13.84
N HIS A 310 -8.07 9.27 -14.99
CA HIS A 310 -9.37 8.61 -15.16
C HIS A 310 -9.22 7.36 -16.03
N PRO A 311 -10.03 6.31 -15.80
CA PRO A 311 -10.09 5.16 -16.68
C PRO A 311 -10.61 5.57 -18.05
N SER A 312 -10.23 4.83 -19.10
CA SER A 312 -10.71 5.14 -20.46
C SER A 312 -12.24 4.94 -20.56
N PRO A 313 -12.93 5.63 -21.49
CA PRO A 313 -14.35 5.39 -21.72
C PRO A 313 -14.68 3.91 -21.92
N ALA A 314 -13.89 3.19 -22.71
CA ALA A 314 -14.04 1.74 -22.90
C ALA A 314 -13.98 0.95 -21.57
N GLN A 315 -12.99 1.24 -20.71
CA GLN A 315 -12.89 0.58 -19.39
C GLN A 315 -14.08 0.90 -18.48
N ARG A 316 -14.65 2.12 -18.58
CA ARG A 316 -15.85 2.50 -17.83
C ARG A 316 -17.09 1.76 -18.36
N ARG A 317 -17.24 1.62 -19.68
CA ARG A 317 -18.31 0.81 -20.28
C ARG A 317 -18.24 -0.65 -19.83
N ASP A 318 -17.06 -1.25 -19.88
CA ASP A 318 -16.83 -2.63 -19.42
C ASP A 318 -17.19 -2.79 -17.93
N ALA A 319 -16.85 -1.78 -17.12
CA ALA A 319 -17.16 -1.78 -15.69
C ALA A 319 -18.66 -1.64 -15.39
N VAL A 320 -19.41 -0.91 -16.21
CA VAL A 320 -20.87 -0.82 -16.07
C VAL A 320 -21.55 -2.13 -16.46
N ASN A 321 -21.02 -2.81 -17.48
CA ASN A 321 -21.55 -4.08 -17.98
C ASN A 321 -21.14 -5.29 -17.13
N GLY A 322 -20.16 -5.16 -16.23
CA GLY A 322 -19.71 -6.26 -15.38
C GLY A 322 -18.97 -5.85 -14.11
N TRP A 323 -19.11 -6.65 -13.05
CA TRP A 323 -18.55 -6.42 -11.71
C TRP A 323 -17.02 -6.64 -11.62
N HIS A 324 -16.42 -7.13 -12.70
CA HIS A 324 -15.08 -7.67 -12.69
C HIS A 324 -13.95 -6.68 -12.39
N PRO A 325 -14.01 -5.41 -12.83
CA PRO A 325 -12.95 -4.45 -12.57
C PRO A 325 -12.77 -4.08 -11.08
N LEU A 326 -13.82 -4.21 -10.26
CA LEU A 326 -13.77 -3.79 -8.86
C LEU A 326 -12.93 -4.72 -7.98
N LEU A 327 -12.96 -6.02 -8.26
CA LEU A 327 -12.35 -7.05 -7.40
C LEU A 327 -11.05 -7.61 -7.97
N ARG A 328 -10.72 -7.25 -9.22
CA ARG A 328 -9.50 -7.70 -9.88
C ARG A 328 -8.30 -6.97 -9.30
N SER A 329 -7.47 -7.71 -8.58
CA SER A 329 -6.11 -7.28 -8.23
C SER A 329 -5.16 -7.61 -9.38
N THR A 330 -4.19 -6.75 -9.64
CA THR A 330 -3.21 -6.96 -10.73
C THR A 330 -1.86 -7.43 -10.19
N ALA A 331 -1.11 -8.19 -10.99
CA ALA A 331 0.25 -8.58 -10.63
C ALA A 331 1.15 -7.36 -10.36
N GLY A 332 0.95 -6.25 -11.08
CA GLY A 332 1.68 -5.00 -10.86
C GLY A 332 1.44 -4.38 -9.48
N GLU A 333 0.26 -4.55 -8.88
CA GLU A 333 -0.01 -4.08 -7.50
C GLU A 333 0.74 -4.91 -6.46
N PHE A 334 0.83 -6.22 -6.68
CA PHE A 334 1.58 -7.12 -5.81
C PHE A 334 3.09 -6.91 -5.96
N LEU A 335 3.56 -6.72 -7.20
CA LEU A 335 4.95 -6.34 -7.50
C LEU A 335 5.32 -5.03 -6.78
N ALA A 336 4.47 -4.00 -6.89
CA ALA A 336 4.70 -2.71 -6.22
C ALA A 336 4.72 -2.86 -4.69
N LEU A 337 3.79 -3.62 -4.11
CA LEU A 337 3.77 -3.89 -2.66
C LEU A 337 5.04 -4.62 -2.21
N GLY A 338 5.48 -5.63 -2.96
CA GLY A 338 6.71 -6.37 -2.69
C GLY A 338 7.95 -5.47 -2.75
N LEU A 339 8.07 -4.68 -3.82
CA LEU A 339 9.19 -3.77 -4.03
C LEU A 339 9.29 -2.73 -2.91
N VAL A 340 8.17 -2.13 -2.50
CA VAL A 340 8.15 -1.18 -1.38
C VAL A 340 8.52 -1.87 -0.07
N ALA A 341 8.05 -3.11 0.16
CA ALA A 341 8.44 -3.89 1.33
C ALA A 341 9.95 -4.20 1.34
N GLY A 342 10.54 -4.52 0.18
CA GLY A 342 11.98 -4.77 0.04
C GLY A 342 12.82 -3.52 0.30
N LEU A 343 12.41 -2.37 -0.27
CA LEU A 343 13.11 -1.09 -0.10
C LEU A 343 12.97 -0.48 1.31
N GLY A 344 11.80 -0.67 1.95
CA GLY A 344 11.54 -0.13 3.29
C GLY A 344 12.24 -0.92 4.40
N TRP A 345 12.69 -2.13 4.08
CA TRP A 345 13.25 -3.06 5.03
C TRP A 345 14.47 -2.53 5.81
N PRO A 346 15.55 -2.06 5.14
CA PRO A 346 16.75 -1.61 5.84
C PRO A 346 16.46 -0.38 6.72
N THR A 347 15.60 0.51 6.22
CA THR A 347 15.25 1.75 6.92
C THR A 347 14.46 1.49 8.19
N VAL A 348 13.49 0.57 8.17
CA VAL A 348 12.74 0.21 9.39
C VAL A 348 13.68 -0.37 10.45
N LEU A 349 14.60 -1.24 10.06
CA LEU A 349 15.59 -1.78 10.99
C LEU A 349 16.54 -0.70 11.52
N GLN A 350 17.02 0.21 10.67
CA GLN A 350 17.90 1.30 11.09
C GLN A 350 17.24 2.22 12.13
N GLN A 351 15.95 2.51 11.98
CA GLN A 351 15.23 3.37 12.93
C GLN A 351 14.88 2.67 14.24
N LEU A 352 14.64 1.35 14.21
CA LEU A 352 14.33 0.55 15.40
C LEU A 352 15.59 0.12 16.17
N ALA A 353 16.75 0.14 15.52
CA ALA A 353 18.04 -0.29 16.05
C ALA A 353 18.68 0.67 17.07
N LEU A 354 18.39 1.96 17.06
CA LEU A 354 19.23 2.97 17.74
C LEU A 354 19.28 2.90 19.28
N PRO A 355 18.23 2.46 20.02
CA PRO A 355 18.34 2.30 21.48
C PRO A 355 18.57 0.86 21.97
N GLU A 356 18.07 -0.16 21.26
CA GLU A 356 18.03 -1.56 21.75
C GLU A 356 19.23 -2.42 21.33
N LEU A 357 20.00 -2.00 20.31
CA LEU A 357 21.26 -2.67 20.00
C LEU A 357 22.33 -2.53 21.09
N LEU A 358 22.11 -1.60 22.02
CA LEU A 358 22.92 -1.41 23.23
C LEU A 358 22.59 -2.42 24.34
N ALA A 359 21.51 -3.21 24.21
CA ALA A 359 21.13 -4.24 25.16
C ALA A 359 21.49 -5.63 24.60
N GLU A 360 22.38 -6.36 25.29
CA GLU A 360 22.93 -7.66 24.86
C GLU A 360 21.88 -8.78 24.60
N GLU A 361 20.59 -8.55 24.90
CA GLU A 361 19.55 -9.52 24.61
C GLU A 361 18.94 -9.32 23.22
N VAL A 362 19.42 -10.08 22.24
CA VAL A 362 18.88 -10.26 20.85
C VAL A 362 17.44 -10.86 20.84
N ARG A 363 16.72 -10.83 21.97
CA ARG A 363 15.34 -11.31 22.13
C ARG A 363 14.28 -10.35 21.53
N TYR A 364 14.66 -9.11 21.20
CA TYR A 364 13.74 -8.06 20.74
C TYR A 364 13.58 -7.93 19.21
N ALA A 365 14.36 -8.65 18.40
CA ALA A 365 14.29 -8.52 16.94
C ALA A 365 12.92 -8.91 16.33
N GLY A 366 12.15 -9.81 16.96
CA GLY A 366 10.91 -10.34 16.39
C GLY A 366 9.76 -9.32 16.24
N TRP A 367 9.59 -8.43 17.22
CA TRP A 367 8.49 -7.47 17.23
C TRP A 367 8.80 -6.22 16.39
N GLN A 368 10.08 -5.83 16.30
CA GLN A 368 10.54 -4.74 15.44
C GLN A 368 10.16 -4.98 13.98
N LEU A 369 10.20 -6.25 13.56
CA LEU A 369 9.82 -6.70 12.22
C LEU A 369 8.32 -6.53 11.94
N ALA A 370 7.48 -6.58 12.98
CA ALA A 370 6.03 -6.41 12.86
C ALA A 370 5.63 -5.03 12.34
N ALA A 371 6.44 -3.99 12.58
CA ALA A 371 6.15 -2.63 12.16
C ALA A 371 6.00 -2.50 10.62
N LEU A 372 6.75 -3.29 9.85
CA LEU A 372 6.65 -3.33 8.39
C LEU A 372 5.84 -4.52 7.88
N THR A 373 6.01 -5.71 8.46
CA THR A 373 5.38 -6.94 7.96
C THR A 373 3.88 -6.97 8.23
N VAL A 374 3.38 -6.34 9.29
CA VAL A 374 1.94 -6.31 9.58
C VAL A 374 1.18 -5.48 8.56
N PRO A 375 1.54 -4.20 8.28
CA PRO A 375 0.87 -3.43 7.22
C PRO A 375 0.94 -4.10 5.85
N VAL A 376 2.13 -4.58 5.46
CA VAL A 376 2.34 -5.27 4.17
C VAL A 376 1.53 -6.56 4.10
N GLY A 377 1.58 -7.38 5.15
CA GLY A 377 0.87 -8.64 5.26
C GLY A 377 -0.65 -8.48 5.24
N LEU A 378 -1.19 -7.44 5.89
CA LEU A 378 -2.61 -7.11 5.84
C LEU A 378 -3.05 -6.71 4.43
N VAL A 379 -2.29 -5.83 3.75
CA VAL A 379 -2.59 -5.43 2.38
C VAL A 379 -2.55 -6.64 1.44
N LEU A 380 -1.49 -7.46 1.56
CA LEU A 380 -1.33 -8.71 0.81
C LEU A 380 -2.53 -9.63 1.03
N ALA A 381 -2.90 -9.85 2.30
CA ALA A 381 -3.94 -10.81 2.65
C ALA A 381 -5.33 -10.36 2.17
N PHE A 382 -5.68 -9.09 2.37
CA PHE A 382 -6.94 -8.55 1.84
C PHE A 382 -6.97 -8.56 0.31
N ALA A 383 -5.85 -8.26 -0.36
CA ALA A 383 -5.78 -8.30 -1.82
C ALA A 383 -5.97 -9.72 -2.37
N VAL A 384 -5.40 -10.74 -1.70
CA VAL A 384 -5.61 -12.16 -2.04
C VAL A 384 -7.05 -12.57 -1.77
N TRP A 385 -7.63 -12.22 -0.62
CA TRP A 385 -9.03 -12.48 -0.30
C TRP A 385 -9.98 -11.95 -1.37
N ARG A 386 -9.78 -10.71 -1.81
CA ARG A 386 -10.55 -10.09 -2.91
C ARG A 386 -10.41 -10.87 -4.21
N SER A 387 -9.21 -11.33 -4.54
CA SER A 387 -8.94 -12.12 -5.76
C SER A 387 -9.63 -13.49 -5.75
N VAL A 388 -9.77 -14.11 -4.58
CA VAL A 388 -10.47 -15.40 -4.41
C VAL A 388 -11.98 -15.22 -4.52
N LEU A 389 -12.53 -14.18 -3.89
CA LEU A 389 -13.95 -13.84 -4.04
C LEU A 389 -14.29 -13.53 -5.50
N PHE A 390 -13.42 -12.78 -6.18
CA PHE A 390 -13.54 -12.50 -7.61
C PHE A 390 -13.63 -13.79 -8.43
N ALA A 391 -12.67 -14.71 -8.25
CA ALA A 391 -12.64 -15.97 -8.99
C ALA A 391 -13.91 -16.81 -8.75
N ARG A 392 -14.42 -16.81 -7.52
CA ARG A 392 -15.67 -17.51 -7.19
C ARG A 392 -16.87 -16.91 -7.91
N MET A 393 -17.02 -15.58 -7.91
CA MET A 393 -18.12 -14.90 -8.61
C MET A 393 -18.03 -15.03 -10.12
N SER A 394 -16.82 -15.02 -10.68
CA SER A 394 -16.61 -15.21 -12.12
C SER A 394 -16.58 -16.67 -12.57
N ARG A 395 -16.85 -17.64 -11.67
CA ARG A 395 -16.68 -19.09 -11.89
C ARG A 395 -15.32 -19.47 -12.50
N GLY A 396 -14.28 -18.68 -12.20
CA GLY A 396 -12.92 -18.86 -12.70
C GLY A 396 -12.00 -19.48 -11.64
N ARG A 397 -10.74 -19.72 -12.03
CA ARG A 397 -9.70 -20.20 -11.11
C ARG A 397 -9.08 -19.03 -10.35
N SER A 398 -8.85 -19.20 -9.05
CA SER A 398 -8.12 -18.23 -8.23
C SER A 398 -6.70 -18.04 -8.76
N ARG A 399 -6.23 -16.79 -8.77
CA ARG A 399 -4.85 -16.41 -9.12
C ARG A 399 -3.98 -16.13 -7.88
N GLY A 400 -4.44 -16.50 -6.67
CA GLY A 400 -3.79 -16.13 -5.41
C GLY A 400 -2.29 -16.43 -5.35
N THR A 401 -1.87 -17.63 -5.75
CA THR A 401 -0.45 -18.04 -5.77
C THR A 401 0.37 -17.32 -6.86
N ALA A 402 -0.23 -17.06 -8.02
CA ALA A 402 0.40 -16.27 -9.08
C ALA A 402 0.54 -14.78 -8.73
N LEU A 403 -0.31 -14.26 -7.83
CA LEU A 403 -0.13 -12.93 -7.26
C LEU A 403 1.00 -12.94 -6.20
N GLY A 404 1.15 -14.05 -5.47
CA GLY A 404 2.27 -14.28 -4.56
C GLY A 404 3.64 -14.28 -5.21
N THR A 405 3.76 -14.87 -6.40
CA THR A 405 5.03 -14.81 -7.16
C THR A 405 5.37 -13.39 -7.60
N ALA A 406 4.37 -12.58 -7.98
CA ALA A 406 4.59 -11.18 -8.31
C ALA A 406 5.03 -10.36 -7.07
N PHE A 407 4.43 -10.63 -5.90
CA PHE A 407 4.88 -10.02 -4.64
C PHE A 407 6.32 -10.41 -4.30
N ALA A 408 6.65 -11.71 -4.39
CA ALA A 408 8.00 -12.19 -4.14
C ALA A 408 9.04 -11.58 -5.09
N ALA A 409 8.74 -11.53 -6.39
CA ALA A 409 9.59 -10.88 -7.38
C ALA A 409 9.82 -9.40 -7.07
N GLY A 410 8.76 -8.70 -6.62
CA GLY A 410 8.86 -7.32 -6.16
C GLY A 410 9.76 -7.19 -4.96
N LEU A 411 9.58 -8.07 -3.95
CA LEU A 411 10.37 -8.09 -2.72
C LEU A 411 11.86 -8.27 -3.02
N VAL A 412 12.22 -9.27 -3.84
CA VAL A 412 13.60 -9.52 -4.27
C VAL A 412 14.14 -8.32 -5.03
N LEU A 413 13.41 -7.79 -6.01
CA LEU A 413 13.83 -6.61 -6.78
C LEU A 413 14.06 -5.38 -5.88
N GLY A 414 13.19 -5.15 -4.90
CA GLY A 414 13.36 -4.06 -3.94
C GLY A 414 14.65 -4.19 -3.13
N VAL A 415 15.07 -5.41 -2.79
CA VAL A 415 16.33 -5.62 -2.10
C VAL A 415 17.52 -5.48 -3.03
N VAL A 416 17.46 -6.03 -4.24
CA VAL A 416 18.54 -5.89 -5.25
C VAL A 416 18.81 -4.42 -5.59
N VAL A 417 17.76 -3.59 -5.61
CA VAL A 417 17.88 -2.15 -5.87
C VAL A 417 18.33 -1.37 -4.62
N THR A 418 18.39 -1.99 -3.45
CA THR A 418 19.02 -1.43 -2.24
C THR A 418 20.54 -1.65 -2.35
N PRO A 419 21.42 -0.72 -1.92
CA PRO A 419 22.86 -0.94 -1.95
C PRO A 419 23.21 -2.27 -1.27
N VAL A 420 24.04 -3.04 -1.98
CA VAL A 420 24.66 -4.34 -1.64
C VAL A 420 25.53 -4.25 -0.36
N HIS A 421 25.44 -3.14 0.36
CA HIS A 421 26.21 -2.76 1.53
C HIS A 421 25.34 -2.54 2.77
N SER A 422 24.01 -2.62 2.65
CA SER A 422 23.16 -2.60 3.84
C SER A 422 23.26 -3.95 4.55
N ALA A 423 24.08 -4.03 5.61
CA ALA A 423 24.04 -5.13 6.58
C ALA A 423 22.63 -5.33 7.20
N LEU A 424 21.73 -4.37 6.96
CA LEU A 424 20.33 -4.36 7.38
C LEU A 424 19.36 -4.92 6.32
N GLY A 425 19.80 -5.25 5.10
CA GLY A 425 18.95 -5.77 4.01
C GLY A 425 18.44 -7.21 4.20
N ILE A 426 17.43 -7.64 3.43
CA ILE A 426 16.82 -8.98 3.57
C ILE A 426 17.80 -10.11 3.18
N PHE A 427 18.80 -9.80 2.36
CA PHE A 427 19.78 -10.75 1.85
C PHE A 427 21.08 -10.71 2.65
N PRO A 428 21.76 -11.84 2.85
CA PRO A 428 23.09 -11.87 3.45
C PRO A 428 24.09 -11.17 2.52
N LEU A 429 25.11 -10.54 3.10
CA LEU A 429 26.16 -9.84 2.35
C LEU A 429 27.19 -10.85 1.83
N ALA A 430 27.74 -10.61 0.64
CA ALA A 430 28.89 -11.33 0.09
C ALA A 430 28.77 -12.88 0.08
N LEU A 431 27.56 -13.40 -0.12
CA LEU A 431 27.36 -14.83 -0.39
C LEU A 431 27.90 -15.20 -1.76
N GLU A 432 28.36 -16.44 -1.89
CA GLU A 432 28.50 -17.10 -3.18
C GLU A 432 27.14 -17.11 -3.91
N TRP A 433 27.15 -16.91 -5.22
CA TRP A 433 25.94 -16.71 -6.02
C TRP A 433 24.96 -17.90 -5.90
N GLU A 434 25.46 -19.11 -5.65
CA GLU A 434 24.66 -20.31 -5.41
C GLU A 434 23.79 -20.18 -4.15
N LEU A 435 24.37 -19.67 -3.06
CA LEU A 435 23.67 -19.47 -1.79
C LEU A 435 22.70 -18.29 -1.87
N GLU A 436 23.05 -17.25 -2.63
CA GLU A 436 22.15 -16.12 -2.90
C GLU A 436 20.91 -16.57 -3.69
N LEU A 437 21.09 -17.47 -4.68
CA LEU A 437 19.97 -18.09 -5.39
C LEU A 437 19.11 -18.95 -4.47
N LEU A 438 19.71 -19.79 -3.62
CA LEU A 438 18.98 -20.56 -2.61
C LEU A 438 18.18 -19.65 -1.66
N TRP A 439 18.74 -18.51 -1.27
CA TRP A 439 18.04 -17.50 -0.46
C TRP A 439 16.85 -16.89 -1.22
N CYS A 440 17.03 -16.55 -2.50
CA CYS A 440 15.94 -16.12 -3.36
C CYS A 440 14.83 -17.17 -3.41
N PHE A 441 15.17 -18.44 -3.60
CA PHE A 441 14.19 -19.54 -3.61
C PHE A 441 13.46 -19.68 -2.28
N ALA A 442 14.15 -19.54 -1.15
CA ALA A 442 13.52 -19.59 0.18
C ALA A 442 12.52 -18.43 0.37
N VAL A 443 12.90 -17.21 0.00
CA VAL A 443 12.01 -16.03 0.06
C VAL A 443 10.81 -16.19 -0.87
N VAL A 444 11.04 -16.59 -2.13
CA VAL A 444 9.98 -16.82 -3.11
C VAL A 444 9.04 -17.94 -2.66
N GLY A 445 9.59 -19.04 -2.16
CA GLY A 445 8.84 -20.17 -1.61
C GLY A 445 7.99 -19.76 -0.40
N GLY A 446 8.56 -19.01 0.55
CA GLY A 446 7.85 -18.49 1.72
C GLY A 446 6.69 -17.57 1.35
N CYS A 447 6.90 -16.64 0.41
CA CYS A 447 5.83 -15.78 -0.12
C CYS A 447 4.75 -16.57 -0.86
N TRP A 448 5.16 -17.56 -1.67
CA TRP A 448 4.23 -18.45 -2.40
C TRP A 448 3.37 -19.28 -1.45
N LEU A 449 3.98 -19.87 -0.42
CA LEU A 449 3.28 -20.65 0.61
C LEU A 449 2.33 -19.77 1.42
N THR A 450 2.79 -18.57 1.84
CA THR A 450 1.96 -17.62 2.60
C THR A 450 0.73 -17.19 1.81
N THR A 451 0.91 -16.80 0.54
CA THR A 451 -0.22 -16.38 -0.31
C THR A 451 -1.12 -17.55 -0.71
N GLY A 452 -0.55 -18.75 -0.90
CA GLY A 452 -1.30 -19.99 -1.08
C GLY A 452 -2.18 -20.30 0.13
N TRP A 453 -1.63 -20.19 1.33
CA TRP A 453 -2.36 -20.37 2.58
C TRP A 453 -3.50 -19.34 2.74
N ILE A 454 -3.22 -18.06 2.47
CA ILE A 454 -4.25 -17.02 2.50
C ILE A 454 -5.35 -17.33 1.48
N ALA A 455 -4.99 -17.77 0.26
CA ALA A 455 -5.95 -18.09 -0.78
C ALA A 455 -6.82 -19.31 -0.43
N LEU A 456 -6.23 -20.34 0.18
CA LEU A 456 -6.93 -21.52 0.71
C LEU A 456 -7.91 -21.12 1.81
N THR A 457 -7.45 -20.32 2.77
CA THR A 457 -8.25 -19.79 3.87
C THR A 457 -9.43 -18.99 3.33
N ALA A 458 -9.18 -18.05 2.42
CA ALA A 458 -10.22 -17.26 1.76
C ALA A 458 -11.24 -18.15 1.04
N ALA A 459 -10.79 -19.21 0.35
CA ALA A 459 -11.66 -20.12 -0.38
C ALA A 459 -12.53 -20.98 0.55
N ALA A 460 -11.98 -21.42 1.69
CA ALA A 460 -12.71 -22.16 2.72
C ALA A 460 -13.81 -21.27 3.33
N TRP A 461 -13.44 -20.08 3.80
CA TRP A 461 -14.36 -19.14 4.43
C TRP A 461 -15.35 -18.51 3.46
N ALA A 462 -14.99 -18.34 2.17
CA ALA A 462 -15.93 -17.92 1.12
C ALA A 462 -17.15 -18.84 0.98
N ARG A 463 -17.10 -20.08 1.48
CA ARG A 463 -18.27 -20.99 1.51
C ARG A 463 -19.29 -20.60 2.57
N VAL A 464 -18.83 -19.95 3.64
CA VAL A 464 -19.58 -19.54 4.82
C VAL A 464 -20.14 -18.11 4.67
N THR A 465 -19.68 -17.33 3.68
CA THR A 465 -19.93 -15.88 3.54
C THR A 465 -21.38 -15.43 3.33
N ARG A 466 -22.38 -16.29 3.55
CA ARG A 466 -23.77 -15.86 3.78
C ARG A 466 -24.05 -15.48 5.25
N ALA A 467 -23.09 -15.68 6.15
CA ALA A 467 -23.23 -15.41 7.59
C ALA A 467 -22.74 -14.01 8.01
N PRO A 468 -23.23 -13.46 9.14
CA PRO A 468 -22.71 -12.22 9.75
C PRO A 468 -21.21 -12.28 10.14
N LEU A 469 -20.61 -13.47 10.14
CA LEU A 469 -19.22 -13.71 10.53
C LEU A 469 -18.20 -13.50 9.39
N ALA A 470 -18.64 -13.28 8.15
CA ALA A 470 -17.77 -13.08 6.98
C ALA A 470 -16.68 -11.99 7.16
N PRO A 471 -16.99 -10.76 7.63
CA PRO A 471 -15.97 -9.73 7.82
C PRO A 471 -15.00 -10.09 8.95
N VAL A 472 -15.48 -10.73 10.02
CA VAL A 472 -14.63 -11.19 11.12
C VAL A 472 -13.64 -12.23 10.63
N ALA A 473 -14.10 -13.23 9.87
CA ALA A 473 -13.24 -14.24 9.27
C ALA A 473 -12.21 -13.65 8.30
N ALA A 474 -12.58 -12.61 7.54
CA ALA A 474 -11.65 -11.92 6.66
C ALA A 474 -10.57 -11.15 7.42
N VAL A 475 -10.94 -10.45 8.50
CA VAL A 475 -10.02 -9.71 9.36
C VAL A 475 -9.08 -10.67 10.10
N LEU A 476 -9.61 -11.74 10.70
CA LEU A 476 -8.81 -12.76 11.37
C LEU A 476 -7.90 -13.49 10.39
N GLY A 477 -8.42 -13.89 9.23
CA GLY A 477 -7.61 -14.51 8.18
C GLY A 477 -6.51 -13.60 7.65
N ALA A 478 -6.76 -12.28 7.56
CA ALA A 478 -5.74 -11.30 7.20
C ALA A 478 -4.69 -11.12 8.30
N ALA A 479 -5.11 -11.04 9.56
CA ALA A 479 -4.21 -10.95 10.71
C ALA A 479 -3.32 -12.19 10.82
N PHE A 480 -3.88 -13.39 10.68
CA PHE A 480 -3.12 -14.64 10.65
C PHE A 480 -2.20 -14.73 9.43
N GLY A 481 -2.63 -14.25 8.26
CA GLY A 481 -1.75 -14.17 7.07
C GLY A 481 -0.56 -13.23 7.28
N ALA A 482 -0.78 -12.08 7.92
CA ALA A 482 0.29 -11.13 8.27
C ALA A 482 1.23 -11.69 9.35
N ALA A 483 0.68 -12.37 10.35
CA ALA A 483 1.47 -13.08 11.36
C ALA A 483 2.29 -14.21 10.74
N LEU A 484 1.71 -14.98 9.80
CA LEU A 484 2.42 -16.03 9.07
C LEU A 484 3.58 -15.48 8.24
N LEU A 485 3.37 -14.37 7.52
CA LEU A 485 4.46 -13.69 6.82
C LEU A 485 5.59 -13.31 7.76
N THR A 486 5.25 -12.76 8.93
CA THR A 486 6.23 -12.36 9.95
C THR A 486 6.95 -13.58 10.55
N SER A 487 6.24 -14.69 10.79
CA SER A 487 6.75 -15.84 11.53
C SER A 487 7.82 -16.64 10.80
N TRP A 488 7.83 -16.68 9.46
CA TRP A 488 8.91 -17.31 8.70
C TRP A 488 9.97 -16.32 8.24
N LEU A 489 9.58 -15.07 7.93
CA LEU A 489 10.53 -14.06 7.47
C LEU A 489 11.47 -13.65 8.60
N ALA A 490 10.97 -13.48 9.82
CA ALA A 490 11.79 -13.12 10.98
C ALA A 490 12.93 -14.10 11.29
N PRO A 491 12.69 -15.42 11.43
CA PRO A 491 13.78 -16.37 11.65
C PRO A 491 14.69 -16.51 10.42
N LEU A 492 14.16 -16.40 9.19
CA LEU A 492 14.99 -16.40 7.99
C LEU A 492 15.99 -15.23 8.02
N LEU A 493 15.53 -14.04 8.38
CA LEU A 493 16.38 -12.87 8.56
C LEU A 493 17.35 -13.03 9.72
N ARG A 494 16.94 -13.69 10.80
CA ARG A 494 17.86 -13.98 11.90
C ARG A 494 18.95 -14.96 11.46
N ALA A 495 18.62 -15.95 10.64
CA ALA A 495 19.58 -16.90 10.08
C ALA A 495 20.59 -16.22 9.13
N ARG A 496 20.30 -15.01 8.62
CA ARG A 496 21.25 -14.22 7.82
C ARG A 496 22.50 -13.85 8.62
N LEU A 497 22.36 -13.64 9.93
CA LEU A 497 23.42 -13.14 10.81
C LEU A 497 24.66 -14.04 10.80
N PRO A 498 24.57 -15.33 11.17
CA PRO A 498 25.73 -16.22 11.17
C PRO A 498 26.31 -16.46 9.78
N LEU A 499 25.51 -16.32 8.71
CA LEU A 499 25.99 -16.43 7.34
C LEU A 499 26.90 -15.26 6.93
N GLN A 500 26.73 -14.09 7.54
CA GLN A 500 27.53 -12.90 7.26
C GLN A 500 28.86 -12.87 8.04
N THR A 501 28.99 -13.70 9.09
CA THR A 501 30.06 -13.57 10.10
C THR A 501 31.04 -14.73 10.12
N ALA A 502 30.76 -15.79 9.39
CA ALA A 502 31.59 -16.98 9.40
C ALA A 502 32.75 -16.87 8.42
N GLU A 503 33.97 -17.06 8.92
CA GLU A 503 35.19 -17.19 8.12
C GLU A 503 35.29 -18.55 7.39
N THR A 504 34.35 -19.48 7.62
CA THR A 504 34.45 -20.88 7.18
C THR A 504 33.70 -21.19 5.88
N PRO A 505 34.18 -22.17 5.07
CA PRO A 505 33.57 -22.53 3.79
C PRO A 505 32.11 -22.99 3.91
N ALA A 506 31.33 -22.69 2.87
CA ALA A 506 29.87 -22.84 2.75
C ALA A 506 29.22 -24.14 3.32
N PRO A 507 29.83 -25.34 3.26
CA PRO A 507 29.16 -26.57 3.73
C PRO A 507 28.94 -26.65 5.24
N ALA A 508 29.93 -26.21 6.04
CA ALA A 508 29.83 -26.20 7.50
C ALA A 508 28.80 -25.15 7.99
N LEU A 509 28.65 -24.09 7.20
CA LEU A 509 27.72 -22.99 7.40
C LEU A 509 26.27 -23.41 7.20
N VAL A 510 25.99 -24.13 6.11
CA VAL A 510 24.68 -24.72 5.84
C VAL A 510 24.31 -25.72 6.93
N HIS A 511 25.27 -26.54 7.40
CA HIS A 511 25.04 -27.46 8.51
C HIS A 511 24.67 -26.72 9.80
N ARG A 512 25.41 -25.67 10.18
CA ARG A 512 25.10 -24.84 11.36
C ARG A 512 23.73 -24.15 11.24
N ALA A 513 23.44 -23.56 10.09
CA ALA A 513 22.14 -22.93 9.83
C ALA A 513 20.98 -23.94 9.90
N LEU A 514 21.17 -25.18 9.42
CA LEU A 514 20.19 -26.26 9.52
C LEU A 514 20.03 -26.78 10.96
N VAL A 515 21.12 -26.86 11.72
CA VAL A 515 21.10 -27.23 13.15
C VAL A 515 20.39 -26.16 13.98
N ASP A 516 20.67 -24.88 13.72
CA ASP A 516 19.95 -23.76 14.33
C ASP A 516 18.47 -23.77 13.93
N LEU A 517 18.14 -24.06 12.65
CA LEU A 517 16.75 -24.24 12.23
C LEU A 517 16.06 -25.41 12.96
N GLY A 518 16.78 -26.49 13.22
CA GLY A 518 16.32 -27.62 14.02
C GLY A 518 16.07 -27.23 15.49
N ALA A 519 16.94 -26.42 16.08
CA ALA A 519 16.76 -25.88 17.43
C ALA A 519 15.59 -24.89 17.53
N LEU A 520 15.30 -24.14 16.45
CA LEU A 520 14.13 -23.26 16.35
C LEU A 520 12.80 -24.07 16.37
N LEU A 521 12.83 -25.34 15.98
CA LEU A 521 11.69 -26.27 16.00
C LEU A 521 11.54 -27.06 17.31
N ASP A 522 12.47 -26.91 18.26
CA ASP A 522 12.40 -27.59 19.55
C ASP A 522 11.27 -27.01 20.43
N PRO A 523 10.21 -27.78 20.75
CA PRO A 523 9.08 -27.31 21.56
C PRO A 523 9.45 -26.94 23.00
N ALA A 524 10.64 -27.33 23.49
CA ALA A 524 11.15 -26.88 24.79
C ALA A 524 11.51 -25.39 24.78
N THR A 525 11.87 -24.83 23.62
CA THR A 525 12.20 -23.42 23.46
C THR A 525 10.94 -22.55 23.38
N ALA A 526 11.06 -21.27 23.78
CA ALA A 526 9.95 -20.32 23.64
C ALA A 526 9.48 -20.22 22.18
N LEU A 527 10.42 -20.20 21.23
CA LEU A 527 10.11 -20.13 19.81
C LEU A 527 9.42 -21.40 19.27
N GLY A 528 9.86 -22.59 19.68
CA GLY A 528 9.19 -23.84 19.29
C GLY A 528 7.74 -23.91 19.79
N ARG A 529 7.46 -23.40 21.00
CA ARG A 529 6.08 -23.23 21.49
C ARG A 529 5.26 -22.25 20.62
N TYR A 530 5.87 -21.13 20.19
CA TYR A 530 5.23 -20.20 19.26
C TYR A 530 4.93 -20.84 17.90
N LEU A 531 5.87 -21.60 17.33
CA LEU A 531 5.69 -22.29 16.05
C LEU A 531 4.61 -23.38 16.14
N LEU A 532 4.52 -24.10 17.26
CA LEU A 532 3.45 -25.06 17.51
C LEU A 532 2.07 -24.37 17.62
N ALA A 533 1.98 -23.26 18.36
CA ALA A 533 0.74 -22.48 18.42
C ALA A 533 0.36 -21.90 17.05
N ALA A 534 1.34 -21.44 16.28
CA ALA A 534 1.15 -20.95 14.92
C ALA A 534 0.68 -22.07 13.98
N SER A 535 1.22 -23.30 14.08
CA SER A 535 0.80 -24.42 13.24
C SER A 535 -0.65 -24.86 13.50
N VAL A 536 -1.10 -24.81 14.76
CA VAL A 536 -2.51 -25.00 15.13
C VAL A 536 -3.41 -23.95 14.46
N ILE A 537 -3.00 -22.68 14.42
CA ILE A 537 -3.77 -21.61 13.76
C ILE A 537 -3.75 -21.78 12.23
N VAL A 538 -2.58 -22.06 11.67
CA VAL A 538 -2.36 -22.26 10.22
C VAL A 538 -3.21 -23.43 9.72
N VAL A 539 -3.31 -24.54 10.44
CA VAL A 539 -4.11 -25.69 10.00
C VAL A 539 -5.58 -25.56 10.43
N GLY A 540 -5.82 -25.12 11.67
CA GLY A 540 -7.15 -25.10 12.28
C GLY A 540 -8.10 -24.07 11.67
N PHE A 541 -7.62 -22.87 11.33
CA PHE A 541 -8.50 -21.80 10.85
C PHE A 541 -9.11 -22.08 9.45
N PRO A 542 -8.37 -22.57 8.44
CA PRO A 542 -8.95 -23.01 7.18
C PRO A 542 -9.90 -24.21 7.33
N LEU A 543 -9.54 -25.19 8.18
CA LEU A 543 -10.37 -26.37 8.45
C LEU A 543 -11.70 -25.97 9.07
N LEU A 544 -11.70 -25.06 10.04
CA LEU A 544 -12.92 -24.54 10.65
C LEU A 544 -13.84 -23.92 9.59
N GLY A 545 -13.31 -23.10 8.67
CA GLY A 545 -14.06 -22.54 7.55
C GLY A 545 -14.63 -23.59 6.60
N PHE A 546 -13.90 -24.69 6.39
CA PHE A 546 -14.36 -25.81 5.56
C PHE A 546 -15.50 -26.59 6.23
N VAL A 547 -15.33 -26.98 7.49
CA VAL A 547 -16.31 -27.76 8.28
C VAL A 547 -17.60 -26.97 8.47
N THR A 548 -17.50 -25.69 8.86
CA THR A 548 -18.67 -24.81 8.98
C THR A 548 -19.42 -24.65 7.65
N GLY A 549 -18.69 -24.51 6.53
CA GLY A 549 -19.28 -24.45 5.20
C GLY A 549 -20.00 -25.74 4.77
N LEU A 550 -19.51 -26.91 5.19
CA LEU A 550 -20.21 -28.18 4.97
C LEU A 550 -21.48 -28.31 5.82
N GLY A 551 -21.41 -27.96 7.10
CA GLY A 551 -22.57 -27.97 8.01
C GLY A 551 -23.72 -27.09 7.51
N LEU A 552 -23.41 -25.88 7.04
CA LEU A 552 -24.42 -24.97 6.47
C LEU A 552 -25.06 -25.52 5.18
N ARG A 553 -24.29 -26.23 4.33
CA ARG A 553 -24.82 -26.86 3.12
C ARG A 553 -25.73 -28.04 3.45
N ALA A 554 -25.38 -28.84 4.46
CA ALA A 554 -26.22 -29.95 4.92
C ALA A 554 -27.54 -29.42 5.52
N ALA A 555 -27.47 -28.39 6.37
CA ALA A 555 -28.66 -27.76 6.96
C ALA A 555 -29.59 -27.13 5.91
N ALA A 556 -29.04 -26.57 4.83
CA ALA A 556 -29.82 -26.00 3.73
C ALA A 556 -30.40 -27.04 2.75
N ARG A 557 -29.95 -28.30 2.78
CA ARG A 557 -30.54 -29.42 2.01
C ARG A 557 -31.68 -30.12 2.77
N ASN A 558 -31.68 -30.03 4.10
CA ASN A 558 -32.70 -30.60 4.97
C ASN A 558 -33.88 -29.65 5.23
N ARG A 559 -33.86 -28.46 4.63
CA ARG A 559 -34.97 -27.50 4.56
C ARG A 559 -35.40 -27.39 3.12
#